data_AF-A0A9Q3HTI9-F1
#
_entry.id   AF-A0A9Q3HTI9-F1
#
_cell.length_a   1.000
_cell.length_b   1.000
_cell.length_c   1.000
_cell.angle_alpha   90.00
_cell.angle_beta   90.00
_cell.angle_gamma   90.00
#
_symmetry.space_group_name_H-M   'P 1'
#
loop_
_entity.id
_entity.type
_entity.pdbx_description
1 polymer ?
#
loop_
_entity_poly.entity_id
_entity_poly.type
_entity_poly.pdbx_seq_one_letter_code
_entity_poly.pdbx_strand_id
1 'polypeptide(L)'
;MKAPNRHILRWQTVIQEYIGNITIAHKEGNIHKNADGLSRWELANTPDSPSYVPLEAEPHITAEGVNITDVGTEFFEEVRVLSTGQ
;
A
#
# COMPACT_ATOMS: atom_id res chain seq x y z
N MET A 1 20.84 8.36 17.09
CA MET A 1 19.48 7.92 16.71
C MET A 1 18.78 7.41 17.96
N LYS A 2 17.50 7.75 18.16
CA LYS A 2 16.71 7.14 19.23
C LYS A 2 16.52 5.65 18.93
N ALA A 3 16.58 4.83 19.98
CA ALA A 3 16.25 3.42 19.84
C ALA A 3 14.78 3.27 19.38
N PRO A 4 14.49 2.31 18.49
CA PRO A 4 13.12 2.05 18.06
C PRO A 4 12.26 1.59 19.23
N ASN A 5 10.97 1.91 19.17
CA ASN A 5 9.99 1.50 20.17
C ASN A 5 9.97 -0.04 20.29
N ARG A 6 9.81 -0.58 21.51
CA ARG A 6 9.65 -2.02 21.79
C ARG A 6 8.62 -2.70 20.89
N HIS A 7 7.55 -2.00 20.52
CA HIS A 7 6.51 -2.53 19.63
C HIS A 7 6.98 -2.74 18.17
N ILE A 8 7.98 -1.98 17.73
CA ILE A 8 8.57 -2.10 16.38
C ILE A 8 9.71 -3.12 16.33
N LEU A 9 10.35 -3.42 17.46
CA LEU A 9 11.49 -4.34 17.55
C LEU A 9 11.19 -5.74 16.96
N ARG A 10 9.99 -6.29 17.16
CA ARG A 10 9.58 -7.58 16.56
C ARG A 10 9.57 -7.55 15.03
N TRP A 11 9.24 -6.39 14.46
CA TRP A 11 9.12 -6.19 13.02
C TRP A 11 10.42 -5.74 12.38
N GLN A 12 11.46 -5.48 13.18
CA GLN A 12 12.69 -4.87 12.70
C GLN A 12 13.39 -5.74 11.64
N THR A 13 13.44 -7.06 11.84
CA THR A 13 14.03 -7.99 10.86
C THR A 13 13.26 -7.98 9.55
N VAL A 14 11.93 -8.06 9.61
CA VAL A 14 11.07 -8.04 8.42
C VAL A 14 11.21 -6.71 7.70
N ILE A 15 11.12 -5.58 8.40
CA ILE A 15 11.28 -4.24 7.80
C ILE A 15 12.65 -4.11 7.14
N GLN A 16 13.72 -4.60 7.78
CA GLN A 16 15.09 -4.57 7.26
C GLN A 16 15.24 -5.28 5.91
N GLU A 17 14.49 -6.35 5.65
CA GLU A 17 14.49 -7.04 4.35
C GLU A 17 13.99 -6.14 3.21
N TYR A 18 13.24 -5.09 3.53
CA TYR A 18 12.71 -4.14 2.57
C TYR A 18 13.43 -2.78 2.61
N ILE A 19 14.33 -2.54 3.58
CA ILE A 19 15.11 -1.30 3.66
C ILE A 19 16.04 -1.23 2.44
N GLY A 20 15.67 -0.38 1.48
CA GLY A 20 16.26 -0.29 0.15
C GLY A 20 15.20 -0.04 -0.93
N ASN A 21 13.99 -0.58 -0.73
CA ASN A 21 12.87 -0.50 -1.68
C ASN A 21 11.64 0.22 -1.11
N ILE A 22 11.62 0.54 0.19
CA ILE A 22 10.53 1.30 0.83
C ILE A 22 11.05 2.51 1.59
N THR A 23 10.26 3.59 1.52
CA THR A 23 10.46 4.82 2.30
C THR A 23 9.26 5.02 3.21
N ILE A 24 9.50 5.15 4.52
CA ILE A 24 8.45 5.44 5.49
C ILE A 24 8.37 6.96 5.67
N ALA A 25 7.25 7.55 5.25
CA ALA A 25 6.98 8.98 5.41
C ALA A 25 5.74 9.18 6.26
N HIS A 26 5.84 10.05 7.27
CA HIS A 26 4.67 10.55 7.97
C HIS A 26 3.90 11.49 7.03
N LYS A 27 2.61 11.24 6.84
CA LYS A 27 1.70 12.19 6.19
C LYS A 27 0.56 12.50 7.14
N GLU A 28 0.27 13.79 7.33
CA GLU A 28 -0.82 14.23 8.21
C GLU A 28 -2.10 14.51 7.40
N GLY A 29 -3.25 14.38 8.06
CA GLY A 29 -4.53 14.83 7.53
C GLY A 29 -5.29 13.79 6.69
N ASN A 30 -6.19 14.29 5.85
CA ASN A 30 -7.22 13.50 5.16
C ASN A 30 -6.70 12.57 4.06
N ILE A 31 -5.39 12.59 3.77
CA ILE A 31 -4.77 11.76 2.73
C ILE A 31 -4.93 10.26 3.01
N HIS A 32 -5.12 9.88 4.26
CA HIS A 32 -5.33 8.49 4.68
C HIS A 32 -6.80 8.08 4.75
N LYS A 33 -7.76 8.93 4.37
CA LYS A 33 -9.21 8.64 4.50
C LYS A 33 -9.63 7.35 3.81
N ASN A 34 -9.04 7.02 2.66
CA ASN A 34 -9.36 5.78 1.95
C ASN A 34 -8.87 4.55 2.73
N ALA A 35 -7.65 4.60 3.26
CA ALA A 35 -7.10 3.53 4.10
C ALA A 35 -7.84 3.40 5.44
N ASP A 36 -8.20 4.52 6.07
CA ASP A 36 -9.01 4.56 7.30
C ASP A 36 -10.44 4.04 7.06
N GLY A 37 -11.01 4.29 5.88
CA GLY A 37 -12.31 3.72 5.49
C GLY A 37 -12.24 2.20 5.34
N LEU A 38 -11.23 1.69 4.64
CA LEU A 38 -11.04 0.25 4.45
C LEU A 38 -10.71 -0.48 5.75
N SER A 39 -9.98 0.14 6.69
CA SER A 39 -9.67 -0.48 7.97
C SER A 39 -10.87 -0.58 8.92
N ARG A 40 -11.91 0.24 8.72
CA ARG A 40 -13.16 0.21 9.51
C ARG A 40 -14.20 -0.76 8.95
N TRP A 41 -14.11 -1.09 7.66
CA TRP A 41 -15.04 -1.98 6.99
C TRP A 41 -14.29 -3.15 6.38
N GLU A 42 -14.06 -4.14 7.23
CA GLU A 42 -13.52 -5.43 6.81
C GLU A 42 -14.42 -6.02 5.72
N LEU A 43 -13.86 -6.21 4.53
CA LEU A 43 -14.55 -6.90 3.46
C LEU A 43 -14.70 -8.38 3.87
N ALA A 44 -15.87 -8.96 3.58
CA ALA A 44 -16.09 -10.37 3.84
C ALA A 44 -15.06 -11.20 3.05
N ASN A 45 -14.34 -12.08 3.76
CA ASN A 45 -13.35 -12.98 3.17
C ASN A 45 -14.05 -14.13 2.40
N THR A 46 -14.68 -13.76 1.29
CA THR A 46 -15.40 -14.66 0.38
C THR A 46 -14.56 -14.94 -0.86
N PRO A 47 -14.72 -16.10 -1.54
CA PRO A 47 -13.95 -16.44 -2.74
C PRO A 47 -14.08 -15.45 -3.90
N ASP A 48 -15.15 -14.63 -3.91
CA ASP A 48 -15.37 -13.58 -4.90
C ASP A 48 -14.53 -12.31 -4.64
N SER A 49 -13.87 -12.23 -3.48
CA SER A 49 -12.96 -11.13 -3.13
C SER A 49 -11.60 -11.31 -3.82
N PRO A 50 -11.06 -10.27 -4.48
CA PRO A 50 -9.72 -10.31 -5.04
C PRO A 50 -8.62 -10.46 -3.97
N SER A 51 -8.95 -10.24 -2.69
CA SER A 51 -8.06 -10.42 -1.54
C SER A 51 -8.45 -11.63 -0.69
N TYR A 52 -9.19 -12.60 -1.26
CA TYR A 52 -9.57 -13.82 -0.55
C TYR A 52 -8.33 -14.62 -0.10
N VAL A 53 -8.25 -14.92 1.19
CA VAL A 53 -7.21 -15.77 1.76
C VAL A 53 -7.87 -17.03 2.36
N PRO A 54 -7.58 -18.23 1.84
CA PRO A 54 -8.07 -19.48 2.43
C PRO A 54 -7.57 -19.63 3.88
N LEU A 55 -8.45 -20.06 4.80
CA LEU A 55 -8.14 -20.18 6.23
C LEU A 55 -6.96 -21.13 6.54
N GLU A 56 -6.70 -22.10 5.66
CA GLU A 56 -5.64 -23.11 5.82
C GLU A 56 -4.38 -22.79 5.02
N ALA A 57 -4.37 -21.69 4.25
CA ALA A 57 -3.17 -21.28 3.52
C ALA A 57 -2.19 -20.64 4.50
N GLU A 58 -0.93 -21.11 4.50
CA GLU A 58 0.13 -20.26 5.04
C GLU A 58 0.13 -18.96 4.24
N PRO A 59 0.13 -17.78 4.89
CA PRO A 59 0.05 -16.51 4.20
C PRO A 59 1.31 -16.33 3.36
N HIS A 60 1.23 -16.72 2.09
CA HIS A 60 2.23 -16.37 1.09
C HIS A 60 1.97 -14.93 0.68
N ILE A 61 2.49 -14.00 1.49
CA ILE A 61 2.51 -12.59 1.14
C ILE A 61 3.54 -12.44 0.03
N THR A 62 3.11 -12.60 -1.23
CA THR A 62 3.94 -12.18 -2.36
C THR A 62 4.06 -10.68 -2.25
N ALA A 63 5.29 -10.19 -2.03
CA ALA A 63 5.57 -8.76 -1.99
C ALA A 63 5.45 -8.19 -3.41
N GLU A 64 4.22 -8.08 -3.92
CA GLU A 64 3.93 -7.21 -5.06
C GLU A 64 4.05 -5.79 -4.53
N GLY A 65 5.23 -5.20 -4.71
CA GLY A 65 5.48 -3.83 -4.32
C GLY A 65 4.45 -2.91 -4.96
N VAL A 66 3.51 -2.42 -4.16
CA VAL A 66 2.61 -1.34 -4.56
C VAL A 66 3.48 -0.10 -4.76
N ASN A 67 3.91 0.12 -6.00
CA ASN A 67 4.64 1.31 -6.38
C ASN A 67 3.62 2.43 -6.62
N ILE A 68 3.44 3.29 -5.61
CA ILE A 68 2.72 4.54 -5.78
C ILE A 68 3.71 5.54 -6.35
N THR A 69 3.75 5.65 -7.67
CA THR A 69 4.45 6.74 -8.36
C THR A 69 3.46 7.88 -8.56
N ASP A 70 3.75 9.06 -7.99
CA ASP A 70 3.03 10.27 -8.34
C ASP A 70 3.29 10.57 -9.81
N VAL A 71 2.24 10.54 -10.62
CA VAL A 71 2.35 10.87 -12.03
C VAL A 71 2.19 12.38 -12.18
N GLY A 72 3.11 13.01 -12.91
CA GLY A 72 3.08 14.44 -13.20
C GLY A 72 1.77 14.86 -13.86
N THR A 73 1.43 16.15 -13.75
CA THR A 73 0.20 16.68 -14.34
C THR A 73 0.21 16.52 -15.86
N GLU A 74 1.41 16.55 -16.44
CA GLU A 74 1.72 16.36 -17.86
C GLU A 74 1.17 15.03 -18.40
N PHE A 75 1.23 13.94 -17.61
CA PHE A 75 0.67 12.65 -18.02
C PHE A 75 -0.85 12.71 -18.20
N PHE A 76 -1.54 13.39 -17.27
CA PHE A 76 -2.99 13.52 -17.35
C PHE A 76 -3.43 14.45 -18.48
N GLU A 77 -2.59 15.41 -18.88
CA GLU A 77 -2.79 16.25 -20.05
C GLU A 77 -2.67 15.43 -21.34
N GLU A 78 -1.65 14.58 -21.48
CA GLU A 78 -1.48 13.69 -22.64
C GLU A 78 -2.63 12.68 -22.80
N VAL A 79 -3.08 12.06 -21.70
CA VAL A 79 -4.24 11.15 -21.72
C VAL A 79 -5.53 11.89 -22.14
N ARG A 80 -5.69 13.15 -21.75
CA ARG A 80 -6.84 13.96 -22.20
C ARG A 80 -6.79 14.27 -23.69
N VAL A 81 -5.62 14.56 -24.24
CA VAL A 81 -5.45 14.79 -25.69
C VAL A 81 -5.78 13.51 -26.48
N LEU A 82 -5.30 12.35 -26.02
CA LEU A 82 -5.57 11.06 -26.68
C LEU A 82 -7.05 10.66 -26.62
N SER A 83 -7.78 11.05 -25.58
CA SER A 83 -9.22 10.75 -25.44
C SER A 83 -10.14 11.71 -26.17
N THR A 84 -9.65 12.88 -26.60
CA THR A 84 -10.40 13.86 -27.40
C THR A 84 -10.15 13.77 -28.91
N GLY A 85 -9.30 12.85 -29.37
CA GLY A 85 -9.20 12.49 -30.79
C GLY A 85 -8.68 13.61 -31.69
N GLN A 86 -7.57 14.25 -31.31
CA GLN A 86 -6.70 14.98 -32.24
C GLN A 86 -5.51 14.13 -32.67
#